data_AF-A0A0N1EQE7-F1
#
_entry.id   AF-A0A0N1EQE7-F1
#
_cell.length_a   1.000
_cell.length_b   1.000
_cell.length_c   1.000
_cell.angle_alpha   90.00
_cell.angle_beta   90.00
_cell.angle_gamma   90.00
#
_symmetry.space_group_name_H-M   'P 1'
#
loop_
_entity.id
_entity.type
_entity.pdbx_description
1 polymer ?
#
loop_
_entity_poly.entity_id
_entity_poly.type
_entity_poly.pdbx_seq_one_letter_code
_entity_poly.pdbx_strand_id
1 'polypeptide(L)'
;MSVNYYKNLAKTFGGYDKLHKNIRMFMFPGTAHCSGGGIGEGPGSFDALSAIEAWVERGQAPDSLPATLYKANQFGVDFKRPLGRTMPLCKFPEMARYSGEGDVKDGANWSCVPGDRGMLRIGESGRQAGVID
;
A
#
# COMPACT_ATOMS: atom_id res chain seq x y z
N MET A 1 -8.71 -0.48 -13.14
CA MET A 1 -7.77 -0.11 -14.22
C MET A 1 -6.31 -0.44 -13.86
N SER A 2 -5.72 0.19 -12.85
CA SER A 2 -4.28 0.01 -12.50
C SER A 2 -3.91 -1.43 -12.17
N VAL A 3 -4.77 -2.15 -11.46
CA VAL A 3 -4.51 -3.55 -11.08
C VAL A 3 -4.56 -4.50 -12.26
N ASN A 4 -5.51 -4.34 -13.18
CA ASN A 4 -5.54 -5.14 -14.41
C ASN A 4 -4.34 -4.85 -15.31
N TYR A 5 -3.89 -3.60 -15.39
CA TYR A 5 -2.64 -3.26 -16.07
C TYR A 5 -1.43 -3.93 -15.42
N TYR A 6 -1.30 -3.85 -14.09
CA TYR A 6 -0.19 -4.47 -13.36
C TYR A 6 -0.19 -6.01 -13.47
N LYS A 7 -1.37 -6.65 -13.44
CA LYS A 7 -1.56 -8.08 -13.72
C LYS A 7 -1.05 -8.44 -15.12
N ASN A 8 -1.34 -7.62 -16.14
CA ASN A 8 -0.87 -7.86 -17.50
C ASN A 8 0.63 -7.65 -17.63
N LEU A 9 1.21 -6.64 -16.98
CA LEU A 9 2.67 -6.49 -16.90
C LEU A 9 3.33 -7.71 -16.26
N ALA A 10 2.77 -8.23 -15.16
CA ALA A 10 3.31 -9.43 -14.52
C ALA A 10 3.30 -10.64 -15.47
N LYS A 11 2.26 -10.79 -16.30
CA LYS A 11 2.22 -11.83 -17.35
C LYS A 11 3.36 -11.63 -18.37
N THR A 12 3.54 -10.41 -18.87
CA THR A 12 4.59 -10.08 -19.86
C THR A 12 6.00 -10.30 -19.30
N PHE A 13 6.25 -9.96 -18.03
CA PHE A 13 7.55 -10.18 -17.38
C PHE A 13 7.78 -11.64 -16.95
N GLY A 14 6.79 -12.52 -17.07
CA GLY A 14 6.89 -13.93 -16.67
C GLY A 14 6.76 -14.17 -15.17
N GLY A 15 6.01 -13.31 -14.46
CA GLY A 15 5.67 -13.43 -13.04
C GLY A 15 5.94 -12.16 -12.23
N TYR A 16 5.31 -12.05 -11.05
CA TYR A 16 5.49 -10.92 -10.12
C TYR A 16 6.93 -10.81 -9.63
N ASP A 17 7.63 -11.92 -9.36
CA ASP A 17 9.03 -11.88 -8.89
C ASP A 17 9.97 -11.24 -9.91
N LYS A 18 9.74 -11.46 -11.21
CA LYS A 18 10.50 -10.83 -12.29
C LYS A 18 10.11 -9.37 -12.47
N LEU A 19 8.82 -9.05 -12.37
CA LEU A 19 8.30 -7.69 -12.44
C LEU A 19 8.83 -6.82 -11.29
N HIS A 20 8.84 -7.32 -10.06
CA HIS A 20 9.26 -6.61 -8.83
C HIS A 20 10.72 -6.15 -8.82
N LYS A 21 11.55 -6.67 -9.73
CA LYS A 21 12.91 -6.17 -9.96
C LYS A 21 12.92 -4.76 -10.56
N ASN A 22 11.86 -4.38 -11.26
CA ASN A 22 11.79 -3.13 -12.02
C ASN A 22 10.54 -2.28 -11.72
N ILE A 23 9.41 -2.90 -11.39
CA ILE A 23 8.13 -2.22 -11.19
C ILE A 23 7.41 -2.83 -9.98
N ARG A 24 7.08 -2.00 -8.99
CA ARG A 24 6.30 -2.38 -7.81
C ARG A 24 5.05 -1.51 -7.72
N MET A 25 3.91 -2.14 -7.49
CA MET A 25 2.63 -1.45 -7.25
C MET A 25 2.29 -1.56 -5.77
N PHE A 26 1.94 -0.44 -5.15
CA PHE A 26 1.48 -0.39 -3.76
C PHE A 26 0.02 0.03 -3.75
N MET A 27 -0.82 -0.80 -3.15
CA MET A 27 -2.24 -0.49 -2.95
C MET A 27 -2.40 0.10 -1.55
N PHE A 28 -3.17 1.17 -1.45
CA PHE A 28 -3.47 1.85 -0.20
C PHE A 28 -5.00 1.88 -0.01
N PRO A 29 -5.60 0.82 0.55
CA PRO A 29 -7.06 0.70 0.67
C PRO A 29 -7.66 1.76 1.59
N GLY A 30 -8.91 2.16 1.32
CA GLY A 30 -9.65 3.11 2.15
C GLY A 30 -9.27 4.58 1.94
N THR A 31 -8.42 4.88 0.95
CA THR A 31 -8.08 6.24 0.57
C THR A 31 -8.88 6.70 -0.64
N ALA A 32 -9.25 7.97 -0.67
CA ALA A 32 -9.81 8.60 -1.86
C ALA A 32 -8.73 8.93 -2.92
N HIS A 33 -9.11 9.65 -3.97
CA HIS A 33 -8.23 10.00 -5.09
C HIS A 33 -7.05 10.88 -4.66
N CYS A 34 -5.83 10.34 -4.76
CA CYS A 34 -4.55 10.93 -4.37
C CYS A 34 -4.49 11.31 -2.88
N SER A 35 -5.01 12.48 -2.52
CA SER A 35 -5.13 12.90 -1.13
C SER A 35 -6.59 13.08 -0.71
N GLY A 36 -7.52 13.28 -1.64
CA GLY A 36 -8.93 13.58 -1.36
C GLY A 36 -9.14 14.65 -0.29
N GLY A 37 -8.18 15.57 -0.06
CA GLY A 37 -8.22 16.51 1.07
C GLY A 37 -8.14 15.87 2.48
N GLY A 38 -7.68 14.61 2.58
CA GLY A 38 -7.65 13.81 3.81
C GLY A 38 -8.98 13.11 4.12
N ILE A 39 -9.93 13.11 3.20
CA ILE A 39 -11.23 12.46 3.35
C ILE A 39 -11.10 10.98 2.96
N GLY A 40 -10.53 10.18 3.87
CA GLY A 40 -10.37 8.74 3.73
C GLY A 40 -10.06 8.10 5.07
N GLU A 41 -10.41 6.82 5.23
CA GLU A 41 -10.17 6.05 6.46
C GLU A 41 -8.86 5.25 6.40
N GLY A 42 -8.21 5.23 5.23
CA GLY A 42 -6.96 4.52 4.97
C GLY A 42 -5.71 5.39 5.15
N PRO A 43 -4.57 4.78 5.53
CA PRO A 43 -3.28 5.48 5.58
C PRO A 43 -2.78 5.81 4.17
N GLY A 44 -2.95 7.06 3.75
CA GLY A 44 -2.62 7.54 2.41
C GLY A 44 -1.39 8.46 2.31
N SER A 45 -0.75 8.81 3.43
CA SER A 45 0.47 9.62 3.42
C SER A 45 1.70 8.71 3.55
N PHE A 46 2.57 8.73 2.55
CA PHE A 46 3.79 7.94 2.47
C PHE A 46 4.85 8.68 1.65
N ASP A 47 6.12 8.38 1.87
CA ASP A 47 7.24 9.00 1.15
C ASP A 47 7.69 8.12 -0.03
N ALA A 48 7.04 8.32 -1.18
CA ALA A 48 7.41 7.63 -2.41
C ALA A 48 8.69 8.18 -3.05
N LEU A 49 9.06 9.43 -2.78
CA LEU A 49 10.22 10.08 -3.39
C LEU A 49 11.51 9.48 -2.84
N SER A 50 11.66 9.45 -1.51
CA SER A 50 12.82 8.82 -0.87
C SER A 50 12.92 7.33 -1.24
N ALA A 51 11.79 6.65 -1.40
CA ALA A 51 11.76 5.25 -1.79
C ALA A 51 12.25 5.01 -3.22
N ILE A 52 11.89 5.86 -4.18
CA ILE A 52 12.36 5.73 -5.56
C ILE A 52 13.83 6.16 -5.70
N GLU A 53 14.27 7.20 -4.98
CA GLU A 53 15.68 7.59 -4.90
C GLU A 53 16.54 6.43 -4.36
N ALA A 54 16.13 5.82 -3.24
CA ALA A 54 16.82 4.66 -2.68
C ALA A 54 16.91 3.48 -3.65
N TRP A 55 15.84 3.23 -4.40
CA TRP A 55 15.82 2.16 -5.38
C TRP A 55 16.76 2.45 -6.56
N VAL A 56 16.66 3.63 -7.16
CA VAL A 56 17.43 3.98 -8.35
C VAL A 56 18.92 4.16 -8.03
N GLU A 57 19.25 4.82 -6.94
CA GLU A 57 20.64 5.20 -6.63
C GLU A 57 21.39 4.13 -5.86
N ARG A 58 20.68 3.33 -5.03
CA ARG A 58 21.32 2.37 -4.11
C ARG A 58 20.87 0.93 -4.33
N GLY A 59 20.01 0.68 -5.32
CA GLY A 59 19.46 -0.66 -5.57
C GLY A 59 18.51 -1.16 -4.48
N GLN A 60 18.03 -0.27 -3.60
CA GLN A 60 17.20 -0.62 -2.44
C GLN A 60 15.72 -0.55 -2.81
N ALA A 61 15.22 -1.58 -3.48
CA ALA A 61 13.82 -1.66 -3.87
C ALA A 61 12.91 -1.86 -2.65
N PRO A 62 11.87 -1.04 -2.45
CA PRO A 62 11.03 -1.09 -1.24
C PRO A 62 10.11 -2.31 -1.26
N ASP A 63 10.21 -3.21 -0.28
CA ASP A 63 9.24 -4.32 -0.13
C ASP A 63 7.92 -3.85 0.50
N SER A 64 7.97 -2.74 1.24
CA SER A 64 6.82 -2.04 1.78
C SER A 64 7.07 -0.53 1.85
N LEU A 65 6.01 0.26 1.85
CA LEU A 65 6.07 1.70 2.15
C LEU A 65 5.34 1.98 3.47
N PRO A 66 5.98 2.56 4.49
CA PRO A 66 5.29 3.03 5.68
C PRO A 66 4.29 4.12 5.30
N ALA A 67 3.03 3.93 5.66
CA ALA A 67 1.98 4.90 5.42
C ALA A 67 1.27 5.31 6.71
N THR A 68 0.85 6.56 6.74
CA THR A 68 0.21 7.21 7.88
C THR A 68 -1.15 7.75 7.48
N LEU A 69 -2.14 7.51 8.33
CA LEU A 69 -3.42 8.19 8.29
C LEU A 69 -3.33 9.43 9.20
N TYR A 70 -3.38 10.61 8.60
CA TYR A 70 -3.61 11.85 9.33
C TYR A 70 -5.11 12.10 9.45
N LYS A 71 -5.55 12.58 10.61
CA LYS A 71 -6.95 12.99 10.78
C LYS A 71 -7.15 14.31 10.05
N ALA A 72 -8.05 14.30 9.08
CA ALA A 72 -8.46 15.49 8.35
C ALA A 72 -9.97 15.70 8.47
N ASN A 73 -10.39 16.94 8.23
CA ASN A 73 -11.78 17.30 8.03
C ASN A 73 -11.90 18.10 6.72
N GLN A 74 -13.07 18.68 6.47
CA GLN A 74 -13.31 19.52 5.29
C GLN A 74 -12.37 20.76 5.16
N PHE A 75 -11.62 21.10 6.20
CA PHE A 75 -10.65 22.21 6.23
C PHE A 75 -9.19 21.73 6.06
N GLY A 76 -8.97 20.44 5.82
CA GLY A 76 -7.66 19.84 5.60
C GLY A 76 -7.13 19.04 6.79
N VAL A 77 -5.82 18.77 6.75
CA VAL A 77 -5.12 17.94 7.74
C VAL A 77 -4.77 18.76 8.98
N ASP A 78 -5.14 18.26 10.17
CA ASP A 78 -4.72 18.84 11.44
C ASP A 78 -3.49 18.08 11.98
N PHE A 79 -2.30 18.59 11.67
CA PHE A 79 -1.03 18.01 12.13
C PHE A 79 -0.80 18.10 13.65
N LYS A 80 -1.64 18.84 14.39
CA LYS A 80 -1.57 18.89 15.87
C LYS A 80 -2.31 17.74 16.52
N ARG A 81 -3.19 17.03 15.79
CA ARG A 81 -3.89 15.86 16.30
C ARG A 81 -3.01 14.62 16.23
N PRO A 82 -3.20 13.66 17.16
CA PRO A 82 -2.52 12.38 17.07
C PRO A 82 -2.91 11.68 15.77
N LEU A 83 -1.94 10.91 15.25
CA LEU A 83 -2.12 10.09 14.05
C LEU A 83 -3.36 9.20 14.19
N GLY A 84 -4.06 8.98 13.08
CA GLY A 84 -5.19 8.07 13.04
C GLY A 84 -4.73 6.61 13.17
N ARG A 85 -3.74 6.24 12.36
CA ARG A 85 -3.05 4.95 12.37
C ARG A 85 -1.82 4.98 11.46
N THR A 86 -0.92 4.01 11.61
CA THR A 86 0.15 3.67 10.66
C THR A 86 -0.05 2.26 10.12
N MET A 87 0.39 1.98 8.90
CA MET A 87 0.45 0.63 8.31
C MET A 87 1.54 0.52 7.24
N PRO A 88 2.12 -0.67 7.02
CA PRO A 88 2.91 -0.93 5.82
C PRO A 88 2.00 -1.13 4.61
N LEU A 89 2.25 -0.38 3.53
CA LEU A 89 1.72 -0.68 2.20
C LEU A 89 2.60 -1.75 1.57
N CYS A 90 2.04 -2.92 1.28
CA CYS A 90 2.79 -4.04 0.72
C CYS A 90 2.84 -3.97 -0.80
N LYS A 91 3.95 -4.44 -1.38
CA LYS A 91 4.04 -4.63 -2.83
C LYS A 91 2.98 -5.64 -3.29
N PHE A 92 2.16 -5.27 -4.25
CA PHE A 92 1.11 -6.14 -4.78
C PHE A 92 1.71 -7.42 -5.37
N PRO A 93 1.14 -8.62 -5.15
CA PRO A 93 -0.19 -8.90 -4.58
C PRO A 93 -0.22 -9.17 -3.06
N GLU A 94 0.86 -8.86 -2.35
CA GLU A 94 0.96 -9.11 -0.91
C GLU A 94 0.03 -8.18 -0.13
N MET A 95 -0.41 -8.61 1.05
CA MET A 95 -1.29 -7.84 1.94
C MET A 95 -0.66 -7.71 3.32
N ALA A 96 -0.87 -6.56 3.96
CA ALA A 96 -0.48 -6.38 5.35
C ALA A 96 -1.29 -7.32 6.25
N ARG A 97 -0.61 -8.04 7.14
CA ARG A 97 -1.23 -8.91 8.15
C ARG A 97 -0.90 -8.42 9.53
N TYR A 98 -1.95 -8.32 10.35
CA TYR A 98 -1.84 -8.02 11.77
C TYR A 98 -1.18 -9.20 12.50
N SER A 99 -0.30 -8.89 13.45
CA SER A 99 0.39 -9.87 14.29
C SER A 99 -0.56 -10.68 15.18
N GLY A 100 -1.75 -10.14 15.48
CA GLY A 100 -2.69 -10.69 16.46
C GLY A 100 -2.58 -10.04 17.83
N GLU A 101 -1.53 -9.24 18.08
CA GLU A 101 -1.22 -8.62 19.37
C GLU A 101 -0.84 -7.14 19.21
N GLY A 102 -1.09 -6.34 20.25
CA GLY A 102 -0.80 -4.91 20.25
C GLY A 102 -1.96 -4.01 19.80
N ASP A 103 -1.66 -2.77 19.43
CA ASP A 103 -2.65 -1.84 18.88
C ASP A 103 -2.76 -2.01 17.37
N VAL A 104 -3.97 -2.26 16.86
CA VAL A 104 -4.30 -2.36 15.44
C VAL A 104 -4.03 -1.06 14.66
N LYS A 105 -3.92 0.08 15.35
CA LYS A 105 -3.57 1.38 14.76
C LYS A 105 -2.06 1.59 14.64
N ASP A 106 -1.25 0.78 15.31
CA ASP A 106 0.19 0.86 15.23
C ASP A 106 0.73 -0.10 14.15
N GLY A 107 1.30 0.47 13.11
CA GLY A 107 1.91 -0.22 11.97
C GLY A 107 3.03 -1.18 12.36
N ALA A 108 3.66 -1.03 13.53
CA ALA A 108 4.63 -2.00 14.05
C ALA A 108 4.01 -3.39 14.30
N ASN A 109 2.69 -3.46 14.51
CA ASN A 109 1.95 -4.71 14.70
C ASN A 109 1.46 -5.31 13.37
N TRP A 110 1.93 -4.80 12.23
CA TRP A 110 1.56 -5.27 10.90
C TRP A 110 2.80 -5.61 10.08
N SER A 111 2.71 -6.64 9.25
CA SER A 111 3.81 -7.03 8.36
C SER A 111 3.30 -7.45 6.98
N CYS A 112 4.12 -7.22 5.95
CA CYS A 112 3.90 -7.79 4.64
C CYS A 112 4.39 -9.23 4.62
N VAL A 113 3.55 -10.15 4.16
CA VAL A 113 3.90 -11.57 4.09
C VAL A 113 4.45 -11.88 2.69
N PRO A 114 5.74 -12.26 2.56
CA PRO A 114 6.34 -12.55 1.26
C PRO A 114 5.58 -13.64 0.50
N GLY A 115 5.29 -13.39 -0.77
CA GLY A 115 4.58 -14.35 -1.60
C GLY A 115 3.08 -14.49 -1.29
N ASP A 116 2.54 -13.69 -0.37
CA ASP A 116 1.09 -13.58 -0.18
C ASP A 116 0.43 -13.12 -1.48
N ARG A 117 -0.69 -13.76 -1.81
CA ARG A 117 -1.51 -13.47 -2.98
C ARG A 117 -2.91 -12.99 -2.57
N GLY A 118 -3.09 -12.61 -1.31
CA GLY A 118 -4.36 -12.22 -0.72
C GLY A 118 -5.11 -11.16 -1.54
N MET A 119 -4.40 -10.20 -2.14
CA MET A 119 -5.04 -9.17 -2.97
C MET A 119 -5.60 -9.72 -4.29
N LEU A 120 -5.15 -10.89 -4.78
CA LEU A 120 -5.67 -11.50 -6.01
C LEU A 120 -6.99 -12.27 -5.80
N ARG A 121 -7.37 -12.54 -4.55
CA ARG A 121 -8.59 -13.31 -4.25
C ARG A 121 -9.82 -12.41 -4.34
N ILE A 122 -10.84 -12.85 -5.07
CA ILE A 122 -12.13 -12.14 -5.14
C ILE A 122 -12.81 -12.23 -3.76
N GLY A 123 -12.90 -11.08 -3.09
CA GLY A 123 -13.39 -10.85 -1.72
C GLY A 123 -13.28 -9.35 -1.42
N GLU A 124 -13.62 -8.88 -0.22
CA GLU A 124 -13.59 -7.43 0.09
C GLU A 124 -12.25 -6.77 -0.28
N SER A 125 -11.14 -7.37 0.14
CA SER A 125 -9.80 -6.85 -0.16
C SER A 125 -9.48 -6.86 -1.65
N GLY A 126 -9.83 -7.92 -2.39
CA GLY A 126 -9.66 -7.99 -3.85
C GLY A 126 -10.58 -7.02 -4.59
N ARG A 127 -11.79 -6.77 -4.07
CA ARG A 127 -12.73 -5.77 -4.60
C ARG A 127 -12.18 -4.37 -4.44
N GLN A 128 -11.71 -4.02 -3.24
CA GLN A 128 -11.05 -2.73 -2.97
C GLN A 128 -9.78 -2.56 -3.80
N ALA A 129 -9.06 -3.65 -4.06
CA ALA A 129 -7.92 -3.65 -4.97
C ALA A 129 -8.34 -3.63 -6.46
N GLY A 130 -9.62 -3.61 -6.82
CA GLY A 130 -10.07 -3.57 -8.21
C GLY A 130 -9.71 -4.82 -9.02
N VAL A 131 -9.77 -6.01 -8.39
CA VAL A 131 -9.50 -7.33 -9.00
C VAL A 131 -10.76 -7.95 -9.63
N ILE A 132 -11.89 -7.25 -9.59
CA ILE A 132 -13.13 -7.64 -10.27
C ILE A 132 -13.00 -7.28 -11.76
N ASP A 133 -13.27 -8.24 -12.64
CA ASP A 133 -13.53 -7.98 -14.07
C ASP A 133 -15.01 -7.60 -14.25
#